data_AF-A0A3D5HA60-F1
#
_entry.id   AF-A0A3D5HA60-F1
#
_cell.length_a   1.000
_cell.length_b   1.000
_cell.length_c   1.000
_cell.angle_alpha   90.00
_cell.angle_beta   90.00
_cell.angle_gamma   90.00
#
_symmetry.space_group_name_H-M   'P 1'
#
loop_
_entity.id
_entity.type
_entity.pdbx_description
1 polymer ?
#
loop_
_entity_poly.entity_id
_entity_poly.type
_entity_poly.pdbx_seq_one_letter_code
_entity_poly.pdbx_strand_id
1 'polypeptide(L)'
;MVNKTELQLILKHLRGHREPVYSDQVHMDASLAWLIHAQDLTRTGGVAGFYSLLNGWHDAYPETTGYIIQTFIDHYKECRDESFLTRALAMADWEIAIQLPNGGVRAFCLKRGLSNRPLVFDTGQVLLGWTSLYRYTKEPKYLAASLRAAHWLLENQETNGTWTNYIYRQHCGAYHSRVAWAMLQVANDSERDDLRDGAVAFLQQVLSQQGTSGFFPNTGFKPRSHYFTHAIAYTLEGLIGASQELSNAQLSKRLMGSVLLTCEPLLAQYTRTKTLYGEYQPDFRPTTTHYQCATGTAQLAWCFLKVFEYSHDQRYLHTALAMIDDVKSMQVLRTGNSSLDGSIPGSYPLWGRYQRWRLVTWAAKFLCDALLVKNAATSTSPHTKPNETLPRKKIE
;
A
#
# COMPACT_ATOMS: atom_id res chain seq x y z
N MET A 1 -14.88 -16.23 -20.54
CA MET A 1 -14.31 -17.58 -20.71
C MET A 1 -12.95 -17.57 -20.04
N VAL A 2 -12.68 -18.47 -19.10
CA VAL A 2 -11.38 -18.57 -18.43
C VAL A 2 -10.37 -19.11 -19.44
N ASN A 3 -9.29 -18.37 -19.70
CA ASN A 3 -8.22 -18.78 -20.60
C ASN A 3 -7.44 -19.98 -19.99
N LYS A 4 -6.83 -20.82 -20.83
CA LYS A 4 -6.01 -21.97 -20.42
C LYS A 4 -4.97 -21.61 -19.35
N THR A 5 -4.32 -20.46 -19.48
CA THR A 5 -3.32 -19.98 -18.50
C THR A 5 -3.94 -19.62 -17.15
N GLU A 6 -5.14 -19.03 -17.15
CA GLU A 6 -5.87 -18.71 -15.92
C GLU A 6 -6.34 -19.99 -15.22
N LEU A 7 -6.79 -20.99 -15.98
CA LEU A 7 -7.15 -22.30 -15.44
C LEU A 7 -5.94 -22.99 -14.81
N GLN A 8 -4.76 -22.92 -15.44
CA GLN A 8 -3.52 -23.44 -14.87
C GLN A 8 -3.14 -22.74 -13.57
N LEU A 9 -3.31 -21.42 -13.49
CA LEU A 9 -3.12 -20.68 -12.25
C LEU A 9 -4.08 -21.17 -11.16
N ILE A 10 -5.37 -21.30 -11.46
CA ILE A 10 -6.37 -21.82 -10.51
C ILE A 10 -5.97 -23.22 -10.02
N LEU A 11 -5.54 -24.11 -10.91
CA LEU A 11 -5.07 -25.45 -10.55
C LEU A 11 -3.81 -25.43 -9.67
N LYS A 12 -2.87 -24.51 -9.90
CA LYS A 12 -1.71 -24.29 -9.01
C LYS A 12 -2.18 -23.95 -7.59
N HIS A 13 -3.09 -22.98 -7.45
CA HIS A 13 -3.63 -22.58 -6.15
C HIS A 13 -4.42 -23.71 -5.47
N LEU A 14 -5.19 -24.52 -6.22
CA LEU A 14 -5.89 -25.72 -5.68
C LEU A 14 -4.94 -26.75 -5.08
N ARG A 15 -3.72 -26.87 -5.63
CA ARG A 15 -2.67 -27.74 -5.11
C ARG A 15 -1.83 -27.09 -4.00
N GLY A 16 -2.16 -25.86 -3.59
CA GLY A 16 -1.35 -25.09 -2.64
C GLY A 16 0.03 -24.74 -3.15
N HIS A 17 0.25 -24.76 -4.48
CA HIS A 17 1.55 -24.54 -5.08
C HIS A 17 2.04 -23.10 -4.92
N ARG A 18 3.19 -22.94 -4.26
CA ARG A 18 3.93 -21.69 -4.18
C ARG A 18 5.01 -21.64 -5.25
N GLU A 19 5.19 -20.47 -5.85
CA GLU A 19 6.27 -20.23 -6.80
C GLU A 19 7.63 -20.22 -6.08
N PRO A 20 8.73 -20.59 -6.76
CA PRO A 20 10.06 -20.48 -6.19
C PRO A 20 10.40 -19.02 -5.82
N VAL A 21 11.04 -18.83 -4.68
CA VAL A 21 11.55 -17.53 -4.24
C VAL A 21 12.90 -17.29 -4.91
N TYR A 22 12.96 -16.29 -5.79
CA TYR A 22 14.17 -15.83 -6.47
C TYR A 22 14.78 -14.62 -5.76
N SER A 23 15.87 -14.08 -6.31
CA SER A 23 16.49 -12.83 -5.86
C SER A 23 15.49 -11.66 -5.82
N ASP A 24 15.69 -10.71 -4.91
CA ASP A 24 14.87 -9.51 -4.76
C ASP A 24 14.65 -8.77 -6.10
N GLN A 25 15.71 -8.64 -6.92
CA GLN A 25 15.64 -7.98 -8.22
C GLN A 25 14.64 -8.64 -9.17
N VAL A 26 14.60 -9.99 -9.23
CA VAL A 26 13.66 -10.71 -10.10
C VAL A 26 12.20 -10.40 -9.74
N HIS A 27 11.90 -10.35 -8.44
CA HIS A 27 10.55 -10.08 -7.98
C HIS A 27 10.16 -8.60 -8.10
N MET A 28 11.14 -7.70 -7.92
CA MET A 28 11.02 -6.26 -8.18
C MET A 28 10.70 -6.00 -9.66
N ASP A 29 11.54 -6.49 -10.57
CA ASP A 29 11.40 -6.32 -12.01
C ASP A 29 10.05 -6.85 -12.51
N ALA A 30 9.65 -8.03 -12.04
CA ALA A 30 8.37 -8.62 -12.41
C ALA A 30 7.18 -7.78 -11.90
N SER A 31 7.24 -7.28 -10.66
CA SER A 31 6.19 -6.43 -10.10
C SER A 31 6.07 -5.11 -10.86
N LEU A 32 7.20 -4.45 -11.12
CA LEU A 32 7.26 -3.19 -11.86
C LEU A 32 6.81 -3.36 -13.32
N ALA A 33 7.25 -4.41 -14.00
CA ALA A 33 6.81 -4.72 -15.35
C ALA A 33 5.29 -4.92 -15.43
N TRP A 34 4.68 -5.56 -14.42
CA TRP A 34 3.24 -5.74 -14.37
C TRP A 34 2.50 -4.42 -14.09
N LEU A 35 3.04 -3.54 -13.25
CA LEU A 35 2.49 -2.20 -13.01
C LEU A 35 2.61 -1.30 -14.25
N ILE A 36 3.73 -1.38 -14.96
CA ILE A 36 3.95 -0.72 -16.26
C ILE A 36 2.88 -1.18 -17.26
N HIS A 37 2.68 -2.50 -17.39
CA HIS A 37 1.67 -3.05 -18.27
C HIS A 37 0.26 -2.58 -17.88
N ALA A 38 -0.05 -2.56 -16.58
CA ALA A 38 -1.31 -2.07 -16.06
C ALA A 38 -1.56 -0.59 -16.37
N GLN A 39 -0.51 0.24 -16.42
CA GLN A 39 -0.61 1.64 -16.85
C GLN A 39 -0.83 1.76 -18.37
N ASP A 40 -0.06 1.02 -19.17
CA ASP A 40 -0.13 1.10 -20.63
C ASP A 40 -1.51 0.72 -21.17
N LEU A 41 -2.20 -0.21 -20.50
CA LEU A 41 -3.54 -0.66 -20.88
C LEU A 41 -4.63 0.40 -20.68
N THR A 42 -4.50 1.30 -19.72
CA THR A 42 -5.54 2.32 -19.46
C THR A 42 -5.56 3.40 -20.53
N ARG A 43 -4.40 3.70 -21.12
CA ARG A 43 -4.18 4.82 -22.06
C ARG A 43 -4.57 6.18 -21.49
N THR A 44 -4.69 6.33 -20.17
CA THR A 44 -5.02 7.60 -19.52
C THR A 44 -3.84 8.22 -18.77
N GLY A 45 -2.78 7.44 -18.52
CA GLY A 45 -1.68 7.80 -17.61
C GLY A 45 -1.83 7.18 -16.22
N GLY A 46 -3.07 6.87 -15.80
CA GLY A 46 -3.35 6.17 -14.55
C GLY A 46 -3.13 4.66 -14.64
N VAL A 47 -3.04 3.99 -13.49
CA VAL A 47 -2.80 2.55 -13.40
C VAL A 47 -4.12 1.80 -13.18
N ALA A 48 -4.34 0.72 -13.94
CA ALA A 48 -5.48 -0.17 -13.72
C ALA A 48 -5.51 -0.68 -12.28
N GLY A 49 -6.68 -0.76 -11.65
CA GLY A 49 -6.75 -1.19 -10.25
C GLY A 49 -6.40 -2.67 -10.02
N PHE A 50 -6.84 -3.55 -10.91
CA PHE A 50 -6.61 -4.99 -10.80
C PHE A 50 -6.90 -5.73 -12.11
N TYR A 51 -6.38 -6.94 -12.23
CA TYR A 51 -6.84 -7.95 -13.18
C TYR A 51 -7.76 -8.95 -12.47
N SER A 52 -8.99 -9.09 -12.96
CA SER A 52 -9.96 -10.08 -12.49
C SER A 52 -9.90 -11.33 -13.36
N LEU A 53 -9.75 -12.51 -12.76
CA LEU A 53 -9.83 -13.78 -13.49
C LEU A 53 -11.23 -14.04 -14.08
N LEU A 54 -12.22 -13.22 -13.75
CA LEU A 54 -13.58 -13.31 -14.28
C LEU A 54 -13.82 -12.33 -15.43
N ASN A 55 -13.24 -11.13 -15.35
CA ASN A 55 -13.62 -9.98 -16.18
C ASN A 55 -12.43 -9.29 -16.87
N GLY A 56 -11.21 -9.78 -16.69
CA GLY A 56 -10.00 -9.15 -17.20
C GLY A 56 -9.59 -7.88 -16.44
N TRP A 57 -8.85 -7.01 -17.12
CA TRP A 57 -8.37 -5.74 -16.59
C TRP A 57 -9.51 -4.77 -16.27
N HIS A 58 -9.36 -4.05 -15.15
CA HIS A 58 -10.26 -3.00 -14.74
C HIS A 58 -9.72 -1.61 -15.11
N ASP A 59 -10.58 -0.59 -15.09
CA ASP A 59 -10.17 0.79 -15.42
C ASP A 59 -9.12 1.36 -14.45
N ALA A 60 -8.50 2.47 -14.87
CA ALA A 60 -7.61 3.26 -14.04
C ALA A 60 -8.28 3.61 -12.70
N TYR A 61 -7.54 3.45 -11.60
CA TYR A 61 -8.05 3.68 -10.26
C TYR A 61 -7.20 4.75 -9.55
N PRO A 62 -7.77 5.92 -9.20
CA PRO A 62 -7.02 7.02 -8.61
C PRO A 62 -6.31 6.65 -7.31
N GLU A 63 -6.99 6.00 -6.36
CA GLU A 63 -6.37 5.58 -5.09
C GLU A 63 -5.06 4.79 -5.32
N THR A 64 -5.10 3.78 -6.20
CA THR A 64 -3.92 2.94 -6.46
C THR A 64 -2.85 3.68 -7.22
N THR A 65 -3.24 4.52 -8.17
CA THR A 65 -2.30 5.30 -8.97
C THR A 65 -1.49 6.23 -8.06
N GLY A 66 -2.17 6.91 -7.13
CA GLY A 66 -1.58 7.88 -6.22
C GLY A 66 -0.38 7.33 -5.46
N TYR A 67 -0.55 6.21 -4.75
CA TYR A 67 0.58 5.65 -4.01
C TYR A 67 1.58 4.85 -4.86
N ILE A 68 1.26 4.52 -6.12
CA ILE A 68 2.24 3.90 -7.05
C ILE A 68 3.25 4.95 -7.54
N ILE A 69 2.86 6.22 -7.63
CA ILE A 69 3.76 7.34 -7.97
C ILE A 69 4.99 7.32 -7.05
N GLN A 70 4.80 7.20 -5.74
CA GLN A 70 5.90 7.11 -4.77
C GLN A 70 6.83 5.94 -5.07
N THR A 71 6.28 4.75 -5.32
CA THR A 71 7.06 3.54 -5.64
C THR A 71 7.93 3.74 -6.88
N PHE A 72 7.38 4.34 -7.94
CA PHE A 72 8.11 4.58 -9.18
C PHE A 72 9.20 5.62 -9.00
N ILE A 73 8.94 6.69 -8.24
CA ILE A 73 9.94 7.71 -7.91
C ILE A 73 11.06 7.12 -7.07
N ASP A 74 10.75 6.30 -6.07
CA ASP A 74 11.77 5.72 -5.21
C ASP A 74 12.63 4.70 -5.95
N HIS A 75 12.02 3.87 -6.81
CA HIS A 75 12.79 2.98 -7.66
C HIS A 75 13.65 3.75 -8.67
N TYR A 76 13.12 4.82 -9.27
CA TYR A 76 13.89 5.71 -10.14
C TYR A 76 15.14 6.27 -9.44
N LYS A 77 15.05 6.66 -8.16
CA LYS A 77 16.21 7.17 -7.41
C LYS A 77 17.33 6.13 -7.28
N GLU A 78 16.98 4.84 -7.23
CA GLU A 78 17.95 3.74 -7.16
C GLU A 78 18.55 3.39 -8.53
N CYS A 79 17.72 3.20 -9.56
CA CYS A 79 18.18 2.66 -10.85
C CYS A 79 18.49 3.73 -11.92
N ARG A 80 17.99 4.96 -11.75
CA ARG A 80 18.12 6.09 -12.68
C ARG A 80 17.55 5.83 -14.09
N ASP A 81 16.61 4.89 -14.22
CA ASP A 81 15.86 4.68 -15.45
C ASP A 81 14.72 5.71 -15.57
N GLU A 82 14.92 6.73 -16.41
CA GLU A 82 14.00 7.84 -16.68
C GLU A 82 12.58 7.40 -17.10
N SER A 83 12.39 6.15 -17.55
CA SER A 83 11.06 5.64 -17.87
C SER A 83 10.14 5.60 -16.64
N PHE A 84 10.68 5.34 -15.44
CA PHE A 84 9.90 5.35 -14.20
C PHE A 84 9.46 6.76 -13.80
N LEU A 85 10.34 7.75 -13.91
CA LEU A 85 10.00 9.14 -13.65
C LEU A 85 8.95 9.66 -14.64
N THR A 86 9.14 9.37 -15.94
CA THR A 86 8.17 9.72 -16.99
C THR A 86 6.78 9.15 -16.69
N ARG A 87 6.72 7.90 -16.22
CA ARG A 87 5.46 7.24 -15.86
C ARG A 87 4.83 7.84 -14.60
N ALA A 88 5.63 8.19 -13.59
CA ALA A 88 5.16 8.86 -12.38
C ALA A 88 4.57 10.26 -12.68
N LEU A 89 5.22 11.03 -13.57
CA LEU A 89 4.70 12.31 -14.05
C LEU A 89 3.35 12.14 -14.76
N ALA A 90 3.23 11.14 -15.65
CA ALA A 90 1.98 10.86 -16.36
C ALA A 90 0.84 10.43 -15.42
N MET A 91 1.14 9.66 -14.37
CA MET A 91 0.17 9.30 -13.33
C MET A 91 -0.33 10.55 -12.59
N ALA A 92 0.58 11.40 -12.11
CA ALA A 92 0.22 12.59 -11.37
C ALA A 92 -0.56 13.61 -12.21
N ASP A 93 -0.16 13.82 -13.46
CA ASP A 93 -0.85 14.73 -14.39
C ASP A 93 -2.25 14.23 -14.72
N TRP A 94 -2.43 12.91 -14.89
CA TRP A 94 -3.75 12.31 -15.05
C TRP A 94 -4.62 12.52 -13.80
N GLU A 95 -4.07 12.33 -12.60
CA GLU A 95 -4.80 12.56 -11.34
C GLU A 95 -5.24 14.01 -11.18
N ILE A 96 -4.39 14.98 -11.57
CA ILE A 96 -4.76 16.41 -11.58
C ILE A 96 -5.93 16.64 -12.54
N ALA A 97 -5.87 16.04 -13.74
CA ALA A 97 -6.91 16.20 -14.75
C ALA A 97 -8.28 15.66 -14.32
N ILE A 98 -8.32 14.66 -13.43
CA ILE A 98 -9.57 14.08 -12.90
C ILE A 98 -10.00 14.65 -11.54
N GLN A 99 -9.15 15.46 -10.90
CA GLN A 99 -9.45 16.13 -9.64
C GLN A 99 -10.73 16.97 -9.79
N LEU A 100 -11.64 16.87 -8.84
CA LEU A 100 -12.93 17.55 -8.93
C LEU A 100 -12.78 19.05 -8.68
N PRO A 101 -13.74 19.88 -9.16
CA PRO A 101 -13.71 21.33 -8.92
C PRO A 101 -13.66 21.71 -7.44
N ASN A 102 -14.26 20.90 -6.56
CA ASN A 102 -14.22 21.10 -5.11
C ASN A 102 -12.92 20.62 -4.44
N GLY A 103 -11.92 20.15 -5.20
CA GLY A 103 -10.62 19.72 -4.70
C GLY A 103 -10.50 18.23 -4.40
N GLY A 104 -11.59 17.55 -4.07
CA GLY A 104 -11.58 16.10 -3.81
C GLY A 104 -11.25 15.25 -5.04
N VAL A 105 -10.76 14.03 -4.83
CA VAL A 105 -10.42 13.10 -5.92
C VAL A 105 -11.47 12.01 -6.04
N ARG A 106 -11.81 11.67 -7.29
CA ARG A 106 -12.83 10.69 -7.65
C ARG A 106 -12.49 9.32 -7.09
N ALA A 107 -13.55 8.62 -6.68
CA ALA A 107 -13.45 7.28 -6.14
C ALA A 107 -13.66 6.17 -7.16
N PHE A 108 -13.07 5.01 -6.84
CA PHE A 108 -13.15 3.76 -7.59
C PHE A 108 -12.63 3.83 -9.03
N CYS A 109 -12.56 2.66 -9.69
CA CYS A 109 -12.22 2.57 -11.10
C CYS A 109 -13.18 3.44 -11.92
N LEU A 110 -12.63 4.29 -12.78
CA LEU A 110 -13.39 5.20 -13.62
C LEU A 110 -14.14 4.45 -14.73
N LYS A 111 -15.17 3.67 -14.37
CA LYS A 111 -16.12 3.18 -15.36
C LYS A 111 -16.77 4.39 -16.01
N ARG A 112 -16.77 4.45 -17.35
CA ARG A 112 -17.38 5.54 -18.13
C ARG A 112 -18.74 5.96 -17.53
N GLY A 113 -18.77 7.12 -16.88
CA GLY A 113 -19.99 7.86 -16.54
C GLY A 113 -20.55 7.79 -15.11
N LEU A 114 -19.90 7.17 -14.10
CA LEU A 114 -20.65 6.79 -12.87
C LEU A 114 -20.13 7.16 -11.47
N SER A 115 -19.13 8.02 -11.29
CA SER A 115 -18.98 8.67 -9.96
C SER A 115 -18.18 9.97 -10.02
N ASN A 116 -18.90 11.10 -9.95
CA ASN A 116 -18.31 12.40 -9.59
C ASN A 116 -18.18 12.57 -8.07
N ARG A 117 -18.29 11.47 -7.30
CA ARG A 117 -18.24 11.53 -5.85
C ARG A 117 -16.78 11.37 -5.39
N PRO A 118 -16.23 12.34 -4.64
CA PRO A 118 -14.94 12.17 -4.01
C PRO A 118 -15.02 11.19 -2.83
N LEU A 119 -13.90 10.55 -2.51
CA LEU A 119 -13.74 9.83 -1.24
C LEU A 119 -12.54 10.38 -0.47
N VAL A 120 -12.71 10.47 0.85
CA VAL A 120 -11.68 10.92 1.79
C VAL A 120 -10.41 10.07 1.68
N PHE A 121 -10.56 8.74 1.66
CA PHE A 121 -9.41 7.85 1.61
C PHE A 121 -8.65 7.95 0.29
N ASP A 122 -9.34 7.85 -0.85
CA ASP A 122 -8.75 7.97 -2.19
C ASP A 122 -8.03 9.32 -2.36
N THR A 123 -8.66 10.42 -1.90
CA THR A 123 -8.04 11.75 -1.93
C THR A 123 -6.73 11.77 -1.14
N GLY A 124 -6.71 11.18 0.06
CA GLY A 124 -5.48 11.06 0.84
C GLY A 124 -4.39 10.20 0.19
N GLN A 125 -4.75 9.15 -0.56
CA GLN A 125 -3.74 8.33 -1.26
C GLN A 125 -3.13 9.07 -2.45
N VAL A 126 -3.94 9.84 -3.18
CA VAL A 126 -3.47 10.69 -4.28
C VAL A 126 -2.59 11.82 -3.78
N LEU A 127 -2.93 12.41 -2.62
CA LEU A 127 -2.07 13.40 -1.97
C LEU A 127 -0.65 12.87 -1.75
N LEU A 128 -0.48 11.64 -1.25
CA LEU A 128 0.85 11.05 -1.05
C LEU A 128 1.66 10.95 -2.35
N GLY A 129 1.00 10.72 -3.49
CA GLY A 129 1.65 10.71 -4.80
C GLY A 129 2.11 12.10 -5.22
N TRP A 130 1.21 13.09 -5.15
CA TRP A 130 1.52 14.47 -5.53
C TRP A 130 2.57 15.13 -4.63
N THR A 131 2.53 14.91 -3.31
CA THR A 131 3.55 15.44 -2.38
C THR A 131 4.91 14.81 -2.65
N SER A 132 4.97 13.50 -2.90
CA SER A 132 6.21 12.82 -3.30
C SER A 132 6.83 13.45 -4.54
N LEU A 133 6.02 13.63 -5.58
CA LEU A 133 6.46 14.18 -6.85
C LEU A 133 6.79 15.68 -6.75
N TYR A 134 6.03 16.45 -5.98
CA TYR A 134 6.37 17.85 -5.68
C TYR A 134 7.70 17.95 -4.95
N ARG A 135 7.93 17.13 -3.93
CA ARG A 135 9.19 17.15 -3.17
C ARG A 135 10.39 16.83 -4.04
N TYR A 136 10.23 15.96 -5.03
CA TYR A 136 11.27 15.59 -5.99
C TYR A 136 11.47 16.64 -7.11
N THR A 137 10.40 17.05 -7.79
CA THR A 137 10.45 17.91 -9.00
C THR A 137 10.43 19.40 -8.69
N LYS A 138 9.87 19.78 -7.53
CA LYS A 138 9.50 21.15 -7.16
C LYS A 138 8.52 21.83 -8.13
N GLU A 139 7.82 21.07 -8.97
CA GLU A 139 6.83 21.65 -9.89
C GLU A 139 5.58 22.18 -9.13
N PRO A 140 5.25 23.48 -9.26
CA PRO A 140 4.17 24.10 -8.47
C PRO A 140 2.78 23.49 -8.69
N LYS A 141 2.51 22.91 -9.86
CA LYS A 141 1.21 22.30 -10.18
C LYS A 141 0.83 21.17 -9.23
N TYR A 142 1.83 20.39 -8.77
CA TYR A 142 1.60 19.29 -7.84
C TYR A 142 1.24 19.80 -6.43
N LEU A 143 1.96 20.83 -5.94
CA LEU A 143 1.61 21.47 -4.67
C LEU A 143 0.23 22.14 -4.73
N ALA A 144 -0.09 22.82 -5.84
CA ALA A 144 -1.39 23.46 -6.02
C ALA A 144 -2.55 22.44 -6.02
N ALA A 145 -2.38 21.29 -6.68
CA ALA A 145 -3.35 20.19 -6.64
C ALA A 145 -3.50 19.62 -5.23
N SER A 146 -2.38 19.40 -4.55
CA SER A 146 -2.35 18.92 -3.16
C SER A 146 -3.06 19.85 -2.19
N LEU A 147 -2.84 21.16 -2.30
CA LEU A 147 -3.51 22.15 -1.46
C LEU A 147 -5.03 22.09 -1.62
N ARG A 148 -5.55 22.05 -2.86
CA ARG A 148 -7.01 21.96 -3.07
C ARG A 148 -7.60 20.68 -2.46
N ALA A 149 -6.91 19.55 -2.59
CA ALA A 149 -7.34 18.28 -2.01
C ALA A 149 -7.27 18.28 -0.48
N ALA A 150 -6.20 18.81 0.11
CA ALA A 150 -6.03 18.91 1.56
C ALA A 150 -7.05 19.88 2.19
N HIS A 151 -7.34 21.00 1.53
CA HIS A 151 -8.41 21.91 1.92
C HIS A 151 -9.77 21.23 1.91
N TRP A 152 -10.10 20.50 0.84
CA TRP A 152 -11.35 19.74 0.78
C TRP A 152 -11.45 18.71 1.91
N LEU A 153 -10.36 18.03 2.25
CA LEU A 153 -10.32 17.09 3.38
C LEU A 153 -10.60 17.80 4.72
N LEU A 154 -9.99 18.97 4.96
CA LEU A 154 -10.18 19.76 6.17
C LEU A 154 -11.62 20.31 6.27
N GLU A 155 -12.18 20.83 5.17
CA GLU A 155 -13.56 21.36 5.13
C GLU A 155 -14.62 20.29 5.42
N ASN A 156 -14.31 19.02 5.13
CA ASN A 156 -15.21 17.89 5.38
C ASN A 156 -14.88 17.14 6.68
N GLN A 157 -13.93 17.65 7.47
CA GLN A 157 -13.51 17.09 8.74
C GLN A 157 -14.40 17.59 9.88
N GLU A 158 -14.78 16.69 10.77
CA GLU A 158 -15.46 17.03 12.02
C GLU A 158 -14.48 17.68 13.00
N THR A 159 -15.01 18.34 14.03
CA THR A 159 -14.20 19.01 15.07
C THR A 159 -13.28 18.06 15.84
N ASN A 160 -13.63 16.78 15.92
CA ASN A 160 -12.80 15.74 16.55
C ASN A 160 -11.78 15.09 15.57
N GLY A 161 -11.62 15.65 14.39
CA GLY A 161 -10.72 15.17 13.34
C GLY A 161 -11.28 14.03 12.47
N THR A 162 -12.42 13.41 12.83
CA THR A 162 -12.99 12.33 12.01
C THR A 162 -13.69 12.86 10.77
N TRP A 163 -14.01 11.97 9.83
CA TRP A 163 -14.87 12.29 8.68
C TRP A 163 -16.16 11.50 8.77
N THR A 164 -17.30 12.13 8.47
CA THR A 164 -18.62 11.45 8.41
C THR A 164 -19.17 11.40 6.98
N ASN A 165 -18.83 12.39 6.17
CA ASN A 165 -19.19 12.50 4.76
C ASN A 165 -18.08 11.96 3.86
N TYR A 166 -18.44 11.56 2.64
CA TYR A 166 -17.49 11.10 1.62
C TYR A 166 -16.56 9.96 2.08
N ILE A 167 -17.02 9.16 3.05
CA ILE A 167 -16.33 7.97 3.54
C ILE A 167 -16.98 6.70 2.97
N TYR A 168 -16.15 5.71 2.66
CA TYR A 168 -16.64 4.44 2.16
C TYR A 168 -17.45 3.72 3.25
N ARG A 169 -18.68 3.30 2.90
CA ARG A 169 -19.60 2.56 3.79
C ARG A 169 -19.88 3.25 5.13
N GLN A 170 -19.80 4.58 5.17
CA GLN A 170 -20.08 5.37 6.37
C GLN A 170 -19.23 4.95 7.59
N HIS A 171 -18.00 4.49 7.33
CA HIS A 171 -17.09 4.03 8.38
C HIS A 171 -15.73 4.76 8.33
N CYS A 172 -15.54 5.70 9.27
CA CYS A 172 -14.27 6.37 9.47
C CYS A 172 -13.32 5.47 10.30
N GLY A 173 -12.61 4.60 9.61
CA GLY A 173 -11.67 3.69 10.27
C GLY A 173 -10.32 4.30 10.59
N ALA A 174 -9.57 3.65 11.48
CA ALA A 174 -8.22 4.05 11.86
C ALA A 174 -7.23 4.06 10.68
N TYR A 175 -7.56 3.36 9.58
CA TYR A 175 -6.78 3.36 8.34
C TYR A 175 -6.73 4.74 7.65
N HIS A 176 -7.64 5.66 7.99
CA HIS A 176 -7.55 7.05 7.55
C HIS A 176 -6.35 7.79 8.21
N SER A 177 -5.56 7.14 9.07
CA SER A 177 -4.28 7.70 9.52
C SER A 177 -3.36 7.99 8.33
N ARG A 178 -3.48 7.25 7.21
CA ARG A 178 -2.80 7.58 5.95
C ARG A 178 -3.26 8.89 5.34
N VAL A 179 -4.51 9.27 5.52
CA VAL A 179 -5.04 10.57 5.07
C VAL A 179 -4.45 11.69 5.92
N ALA A 180 -4.42 11.51 7.25
CA ALA A 180 -3.77 12.47 8.14
C ALA A 180 -2.26 12.60 7.86
N TRP A 181 -1.56 11.50 7.56
CA TRP A 181 -0.18 11.54 7.10
C TRP A 181 -0.02 12.38 5.84
N ALA A 182 -0.88 12.18 4.83
CA ALA A 182 -0.85 12.96 3.61
C ALA A 182 -1.12 14.46 3.86
N MET A 183 -2.08 14.78 4.72
CA MET A 183 -2.36 16.16 5.13
C MET A 183 -1.15 16.80 5.83
N LEU A 184 -0.42 16.06 6.67
CA LEU A 184 0.82 16.56 7.28
C LEU A 184 1.90 16.86 6.24
N GLN A 185 2.04 16.03 5.21
CA GLN A 185 2.99 16.31 4.13
C GLN A 185 2.67 17.62 3.43
N VAL A 186 1.40 17.84 3.07
CA VAL A 186 0.96 19.10 2.46
C VAL A 186 1.16 20.28 3.41
N ALA A 187 0.82 20.11 4.70
CA ALA A 187 1.00 21.14 5.71
C ALA A 187 2.46 21.57 5.86
N ASN A 188 3.40 20.62 5.81
CA ASN A 188 4.84 20.89 5.85
C ASN A 188 5.32 21.55 4.56
N ASP A 189 4.86 21.07 3.40
CA ASP A 189 5.27 21.55 2.08
C ASP A 189 4.73 22.95 1.74
N SER A 190 3.71 23.42 2.47
CA SER A 190 3.02 24.70 2.25
C SER A 190 2.94 25.61 3.48
N GLU A 191 3.56 25.21 4.60
CA GLU A 191 3.55 25.96 5.87
C GLU A 191 2.13 26.28 6.38
N ARG A 192 1.23 25.29 6.34
CA ARG A 192 -0.20 25.44 6.71
C ARG A 192 -0.54 24.79 8.04
N ASP A 193 -0.62 25.61 9.08
CA ASP A 193 -0.90 25.17 10.45
C ASP A 193 -2.31 24.57 10.61
N ASP A 194 -3.31 25.09 9.89
CA ASP A 194 -4.68 24.57 9.91
C ASP A 194 -4.78 23.12 9.40
N LEU A 195 -4.04 22.80 8.33
CA LEU A 195 -3.94 21.44 7.81
C LEU A 195 -3.20 20.53 8.80
N ARG A 196 -2.16 21.05 9.46
CA ARG A 196 -1.41 20.32 10.49
C ARG A 196 -2.31 19.98 11.68
N ASP A 197 -3.07 20.96 12.16
CA ASP A 197 -3.97 20.80 13.30
C ASP A 197 -5.08 19.81 13.01
N GLY A 198 -5.70 19.87 11.82
CA GLY A 198 -6.70 18.89 11.39
C GLY A 198 -6.14 17.47 11.32
N ALA A 199 -4.94 17.29 10.78
CA ALA A 199 -4.28 16.00 10.75
C ALA A 199 -3.96 15.47 12.16
N VAL A 200 -3.44 16.34 13.04
CA VAL A 200 -3.13 15.99 14.44
C VAL A 200 -4.39 15.63 15.22
N ALA A 201 -5.51 16.34 15.02
CA ALA A 201 -6.79 16.02 15.66
C ALA A 201 -7.22 14.58 15.34
N PHE A 202 -7.14 14.18 14.08
CA PHE A 202 -7.46 12.80 13.69
C PHE A 202 -6.50 11.78 14.29
N LEU A 203 -5.19 12.05 14.27
CA LEU A 203 -4.19 11.14 14.84
C LEU A 203 -4.39 10.94 16.35
N GLN A 204 -4.71 12.00 17.08
CA GLN A 204 -5.05 11.92 18.51
C GLN A 204 -6.31 11.09 18.74
N GLN A 205 -7.31 11.23 17.86
CA GLN A 205 -8.54 10.45 17.92
C GLN A 205 -8.31 8.96 17.57
N VAL A 206 -7.35 8.64 16.70
CA VAL A 206 -6.95 7.25 16.45
C VAL A 206 -6.24 6.67 17.67
N LEU A 207 -5.30 7.42 18.28
CA LEU A 207 -4.58 6.99 19.47
C LEU A 207 -5.52 6.74 20.66
N SER A 208 -6.55 7.57 20.84
CA SER A 208 -7.51 7.42 21.94
C SER A 208 -8.34 6.13 21.86
N GLN A 209 -8.42 5.52 20.68
CA GLN A 209 -9.21 4.31 20.42
C GLN A 209 -8.39 3.02 20.56
N GLN A 210 -7.05 3.09 20.65
CA GLN A 210 -6.23 1.88 20.74
C GLN A 210 -6.51 1.13 22.05
N GLY A 211 -6.89 -0.14 21.93
CA GLY A 211 -7.09 -1.01 23.09
C GLY A 211 -5.77 -1.46 23.72
N THR A 212 -5.84 -2.04 24.92
CA THR A 212 -4.68 -2.54 25.66
C THR A 212 -3.93 -3.67 24.95
N SER A 213 -4.59 -4.40 24.05
CA SER A 213 -3.94 -5.39 23.17
C SER A 213 -3.06 -4.76 22.09
N GLY A 214 -3.11 -3.45 21.91
CA GLY A 214 -2.54 -2.75 20.75
C GLY A 214 -3.47 -2.68 19.55
N PHE A 215 -4.69 -3.22 19.66
CA PHE A 215 -5.63 -3.27 18.55
C PHE A 215 -6.42 -1.98 18.39
N PHE A 216 -6.71 -1.61 17.15
CA PHE A 216 -7.55 -0.47 16.81
C PHE A 216 -8.95 -0.95 16.39
N PRO A 217 -9.99 -0.76 17.22
CA PRO A 217 -11.33 -1.34 17.04
C PRO A 217 -12.07 -0.86 15.78
N ASN A 218 -11.62 0.22 15.13
CA ASN A 218 -12.24 0.75 13.93
C ASN A 218 -11.44 0.47 12.64
N THR A 219 -10.53 -0.49 12.65
CA THR A 219 -9.64 -0.76 11.50
C THR A 219 -10.28 -1.62 10.41
N GLY A 220 -11.59 -1.88 10.49
CA GLY A 220 -12.32 -2.63 9.47
C GLY A 220 -12.79 -1.72 8.33
N PHE A 221 -13.16 -2.32 7.19
CA PHE A 221 -13.87 -1.60 6.11
C PHE A 221 -15.39 -1.52 6.34
N LYS A 222 -15.87 -2.05 7.47
CA LYS A 222 -17.27 -2.07 7.91
C LYS A 222 -17.31 -2.11 9.44
N PRO A 223 -18.35 -1.55 10.09
CA PRO A 223 -18.57 -1.73 11.52
C PRO A 223 -18.65 -3.22 11.89
N ARG A 224 -17.99 -3.62 12.98
CA ARG A 224 -17.98 -5.00 13.51
C ARG A 224 -17.53 -6.08 12.50
N SER A 225 -16.82 -5.70 11.43
CA SER A 225 -16.23 -6.69 10.53
C SER A 225 -14.94 -7.26 11.11
N HIS A 226 -14.55 -8.43 10.61
CA HIS A 226 -13.18 -8.89 10.79
C HIS A 226 -12.20 -7.89 10.18
N TYR A 227 -10.99 -7.86 10.73
CA TYR A 227 -10.00 -6.85 10.40
C TYR A 227 -8.96 -7.45 9.50
N PHE A 228 -9.05 -7.12 8.21
CA PHE A 228 -8.06 -7.54 7.23
C PHE A 228 -6.69 -7.01 7.62
N THR A 229 -5.65 -7.82 7.48
CA THR A 229 -4.27 -7.37 7.71
C THR A 229 -3.91 -6.16 6.87
N HIS A 230 -4.47 -6.03 5.67
CA HIS A 230 -4.34 -4.85 4.83
C HIS A 230 -4.80 -3.55 5.51
N ALA A 231 -5.96 -3.56 6.18
CA ALA A 231 -6.46 -2.37 6.84
C ALA A 231 -5.67 -2.07 8.13
N ILE A 232 -5.23 -3.12 8.84
CA ILE A 232 -4.29 -3.00 9.98
C ILE A 232 -3.01 -2.33 9.51
N ALA A 233 -2.44 -2.80 8.40
CA ALA A 233 -1.22 -2.25 7.83
C ALA A 233 -1.40 -0.80 7.40
N TYR A 234 -2.52 -0.43 6.77
CA TYR A 234 -2.81 0.98 6.48
C TYR A 234 -2.79 1.86 7.71
N THR A 235 -3.39 1.41 8.82
CA THR A 235 -3.33 2.17 10.08
C THR A 235 -1.88 2.39 10.50
N LEU A 236 -1.05 1.34 10.51
CA LEU A 236 0.35 1.43 10.92
C LEU A 236 1.18 2.31 9.99
N GLU A 237 1.04 2.15 8.68
CA GLU A 237 1.74 2.99 7.69
C GLU A 237 1.41 4.48 7.90
N GLY A 238 0.14 4.81 8.15
CA GLY A 238 -0.26 6.18 8.42
C GLY A 238 0.32 6.73 9.72
N LEU A 239 0.39 5.92 10.79
CA LEU A 239 1.01 6.34 12.05
C LEU A 239 2.53 6.49 11.93
N ILE A 240 3.20 5.56 11.24
CA ILE A 240 4.64 5.62 10.95
C ILE A 240 4.95 6.87 10.12
N GLY A 241 4.25 7.05 9.00
CA GLY A 241 4.46 8.20 8.12
C GLY A 241 4.18 9.53 8.83
N ALA A 242 3.08 9.62 9.58
CA ALA A 242 2.78 10.82 10.37
C ALA A 242 3.86 11.10 11.43
N SER A 243 4.40 10.07 12.08
CA SER A 243 5.46 10.24 13.08
C SER A 243 6.73 10.87 12.50
N GLN A 244 7.01 10.64 11.21
CA GLN A 244 8.17 11.16 10.49
C GLN A 244 7.96 12.61 10.01
N GLU A 245 6.71 13.03 9.82
CA GLU A 245 6.36 14.38 9.36
C GLU A 245 6.14 15.38 10.52
N LEU A 246 5.97 14.90 11.76
CA LEU A 246 5.67 15.75 12.91
C LEU A 246 6.94 16.37 13.53
N SER A 247 6.93 17.68 13.72
CA SER A 247 7.94 18.39 14.52
C SER A 247 7.77 18.15 16.03
N ASN A 248 6.57 17.76 16.49
CA ASN A 248 6.30 17.45 17.89
C ASN A 248 6.87 16.07 18.26
N ALA A 249 8.08 16.04 18.83
CA ALA A 249 8.78 14.82 19.20
C ALA A 249 7.99 13.91 20.17
N GLN A 250 7.20 14.50 21.09
CA GLN A 250 6.41 13.72 22.04
C GLN A 250 5.24 13.00 21.36
N LEU A 251 4.54 13.67 20.44
CA LEU A 251 3.48 13.03 19.66
C LEU A 251 4.06 11.99 18.70
N SER A 252 5.17 12.29 18.02
CA SER A 252 5.89 11.33 17.17
C SER A 252 6.24 10.04 17.94
N LYS A 253 6.83 10.17 19.13
CA LYS A 253 7.14 9.03 20.01
C LYS A 253 5.90 8.25 20.43
N ARG A 254 4.78 8.92 20.71
CA ARG A 254 3.50 8.26 21.04
C ARG A 254 2.95 7.45 19.86
N LEU A 255 3.02 7.99 18.63
CA LEU A 255 2.60 7.28 17.42
C LEU A 255 3.46 6.03 17.20
N MET A 256 4.79 6.13 17.30
CA MET A 256 5.67 4.97 17.17
C MET A 256 5.49 3.94 18.29
N GLY A 257 5.26 4.38 19.53
CA GLY A 257 4.90 3.49 20.64
C GLY A 257 3.60 2.73 20.39
N SER A 258 2.62 3.39 19.78
CA SER A 258 1.34 2.79 19.38
C SER A 258 1.52 1.76 18.27
N VAL A 259 2.38 2.03 17.28
CA VAL A 259 2.77 1.08 16.22
C VAL A 259 3.42 -0.17 16.81
N LEU A 260 4.41 0.00 17.70
CA LEU A 260 5.09 -1.10 18.38
C LEU A 260 4.09 -2.00 19.13
N LEU A 261 3.13 -1.40 19.83
CA LEU A 261 2.12 -2.13 20.59
C LEU A 261 1.24 -3.01 19.68
N THR A 262 0.94 -2.56 18.46
CA THR A 262 0.23 -3.38 17.45
C THR A 262 1.14 -4.44 16.80
N CYS A 263 2.41 -4.10 16.55
CA CYS A 263 3.34 -4.99 15.85
C CYS A 263 3.76 -6.19 16.71
N GLU A 264 3.90 -6.04 18.04
CA GLU A 264 4.34 -7.12 18.93
C GLU A 264 3.45 -8.37 18.90
N PRO A 265 2.10 -8.30 19.03
CA PRO A 265 1.26 -9.49 18.92
C PRO A 265 1.26 -10.10 17.50
N LEU A 266 1.40 -9.29 16.44
CA LEU A 266 1.53 -9.78 15.07
C LEU A 266 2.87 -10.53 14.87
N LEU A 267 3.95 -10.01 15.44
CA LEU A 267 5.27 -10.64 15.47
C LEU A 267 5.21 -11.99 16.21
N ALA A 268 4.57 -12.02 17.38
CA ALA A 268 4.39 -13.24 18.16
C ALA A 268 3.55 -14.29 17.41
N GLN A 269 2.49 -13.85 16.71
CA GLN A 269 1.69 -14.71 15.85
C GLN A 269 2.53 -15.30 14.72
N TYR A 270 3.25 -14.47 13.95
CA TYR A 270 4.06 -14.96 12.83
C TYR A 270 5.20 -15.87 13.31
N THR A 271 5.84 -15.55 14.44
CA THR A 271 6.90 -16.38 15.03
C THR A 271 6.42 -17.80 15.30
N ARG A 272 5.19 -17.94 15.82
CA ARG A 272 4.56 -19.22 16.14
C ARG A 272 4.10 -19.98 14.90
N THR A 273 3.47 -19.31 13.94
CA THR A 273 2.77 -19.99 12.82
C THR A 273 3.53 -19.97 11.51
N LYS A 274 4.59 -19.16 11.39
CA LYS A 274 5.32 -18.86 10.14
C LYS A 274 4.37 -18.44 9.00
N THR A 275 3.26 -17.81 9.37
CA THR A 275 2.19 -17.44 8.44
C THR A 275 1.39 -16.32 9.07
N LEU A 276 1.27 -15.21 8.37
CA LEU A 276 0.33 -14.14 8.70
C LEU A 276 -0.99 -14.37 7.93
N TYR A 277 -2.09 -14.56 8.67
CA TYR A 277 -3.39 -14.86 8.10
C TYR A 277 -4.12 -13.61 7.61
N GLY A 278 -5.18 -13.78 6.81
CA GLY A 278 -5.85 -12.65 6.17
C GLY A 278 -6.64 -11.72 7.11
N GLU A 279 -7.20 -12.25 8.20
CA GLU A 279 -8.15 -11.55 9.09
C GLU A 279 -7.87 -11.84 10.56
N TYR A 280 -7.98 -10.81 11.39
CA TYR A 280 -7.74 -10.88 12.84
C TYR A 280 -8.92 -10.35 13.63
N GLN A 281 -9.03 -10.82 14.88
CA GLN A 281 -9.91 -10.29 15.91
C GLN A 281 -9.18 -9.21 16.75
N PRO A 282 -9.90 -8.44 17.60
CA PRO A 282 -9.29 -7.38 18.41
C PRO A 282 -8.18 -7.81 19.40
N ASP A 283 -7.97 -9.10 19.60
CA ASP A 283 -6.91 -9.68 20.43
C ASP A 283 -5.81 -10.33 19.57
N PHE A 284 -5.77 -10.03 18.28
CA PHE A 284 -4.83 -10.61 17.31
C PHE A 284 -4.90 -12.13 17.18
N ARG A 285 -6.02 -12.76 17.58
CA ARG A 285 -6.32 -14.13 17.16
C ARG A 285 -6.79 -14.13 15.69
N PRO A 286 -6.26 -15.02 14.84
CA PRO A 286 -6.75 -15.15 13.48
C PRO A 286 -8.24 -15.51 13.47
N THR A 287 -9.02 -14.81 12.67
CA THR A 287 -10.42 -15.19 12.40
C THR A 287 -10.47 -16.38 11.42
N THR A 288 -9.44 -16.50 10.58
CA THR A 288 -9.34 -17.51 9.54
C THR A 288 -7.92 -18.03 9.46
N THR A 289 -7.77 -19.31 9.15
CA THR A 289 -6.49 -19.95 8.85
C THR A 289 -6.42 -20.44 7.40
N HIS A 290 -7.45 -20.16 6.59
CA HIS A 290 -7.61 -20.73 5.25
C HIS A 290 -6.98 -19.89 4.14
N TYR A 291 -6.63 -18.63 4.43
CA TYR A 291 -5.98 -17.77 3.44
C TYR A 291 -5.10 -16.71 4.10
N GLN A 292 -4.15 -16.22 3.31
CA GLN A 292 -3.33 -15.05 3.59
C GLN A 292 -3.76 -13.89 2.69
N CYS A 293 -3.77 -12.67 3.23
CA CYS A 293 -3.92 -11.46 2.43
C CYS A 293 -2.52 -11.02 2.00
N ALA A 294 -2.13 -11.31 0.75
CA ALA A 294 -0.76 -11.07 0.27
C ALA A 294 -0.39 -9.59 0.35
N THR A 295 -1.35 -8.72 0.03
CA THR A 295 -1.24 -7.27 0.20
C THR A 295 -0.88 -6.90 1.65
N GLY A 296 -1.67 -7.36 2.62
CA GLY A 296 -1.45 -7.03 4.02
C GLY A 296 -0.15 -7.61 4.56
N THR A 297 0.27 -8.77 4.08
CA THR A 297 1.58 -9.36 4.39
C THR A 297 2.73 -8.48 3.86
N ALA A 298 2.66 -8.01 2.62
CA ALA A 298 3.70 -7.14 2.06
C ALA A 298 3.80 -5.81 2.82
N GLN A 299 2.66 -5.18 3.14
CA GLN A 299 2.64 -3.94 3.91
C GLN A 299 3.14 -4.10 5.34
N LEU A 300 2.77 -5.19 6.03
CA LEU A 300 3.26 -5.42 7.38
C LEU A 300 4.75 -5.76 7.39
N ALA A 301 5.28 -6.38 6.33
CA ALA A 301 6.72 -6.52 6.18
C ALA A 301 7.41 -5.15 6.09
N TRP A 302 6.87 -4.23 5.28
CA TRP A 302 7.34 -2.84 5.25
C TRP A 302 7.25 -2.16 6.62
N CYS A 303 6.12 -2.31 7.34
CA CYS A 303 5.97 -1.75 8.68
C CYS A 303 7.00 -2.32 9.67
N PHE A 304 7.29 -3.62 9.58
CA PHE A 304 8.27 -4.28 10.45
C PHE A 304 9.69 -3.80 10.15
N LEU A 305 10.04 -3.52 8.90
CA LEU A 305 11.31 -2.89 8.55
C LEU A 305 11.41 -1.48 9.15
N LYS A 306 10.34 -0.68 9.08
CA LYS A 306 10.30 0.65 9.71
C LYS A 306 10.37 0.60 11.24
N VAL A 307 9.72 -0.39 11.84
CA VAL A 307 9.86 -0.65 13.28
C VAL A 307 11.29 -1.07 13.62
N PHE A 308 11.94 -1.88 12.80
CA PHE A 308 13.36 -2.23 12.97
C PHE A 308 14.28 -0.99 12.87
N GLU A 309 14.08 -0.13 11.88
CA GLU A 309 14.80 1.15 11.76
C GLU A 309 14.69 2.00 13.03
N TYR A 310 13.50 2.01 13.66
CA TYR A 310 13.23 2.80 14.87
C TYR A 310 13.74 2.15 16.18
N SER A 311 13.58 0.83 16.32
CA SER A 311 13.81 0.11 17.58
C SER A 311 15.12 -0.69 17.64
N HIS A 312 15.72 -0.95 16.47
CA HIS A 312 16.86 -1.87 16.28
C HIS A 312 16.61 -3.32 16.74
N ASP A 313 15.35 -3.71 16.98
CA ASP A 313 15.01 -5.08 17.38
C ASP A 313 15.00 -6.01 16.16
N GLN A 314 16.00 -6.90 16.12
CA GLN A 314 16.25 -7.86 15.04
C GLN A 314 15.09 -8.84 14.79
N ARG A 315 14.20 -9.05 15.76
CA ARG A 315 13.01 -9.91 15.56
C ARG A 315 12.12 -9.37 14.44
N TYR A 316 12.00 -8.04 14.35
CA TYR A 316 11.23 -7.39 13.30
C TYR A 316 11.91 -7.51 11.93
N LEU A 317 13.23 -7.33 11.84
CA LEU A 317 13.97 -7.52 10.60
C LEU A 317 13.79 -8.95 10.07
N HIS A 318 14.14 -9.97 10.87
CA HIS A 318 14.05 -11.36 10.45
C HIS A 318 12.63 -11.76 10.03
N THR A 319 11.62 -11.27 10.75
CA THR A 319 10.22 -11.53 10.41
C THR A 319 9.79 -10.83 9.13
N ALA A 320 10.19 -9.59 8.92
CA ALA A 320 9.91 -8.87 7.68
C ALA A 320 10.52 -9.57 6.46
N LEU A 321 11.75 -10.06 6.58
CA LEU A 321 12.42 -10.82 5.51
C LEU A 321 11.63 -12.08 5.14
N ALA A 322 11.20 -12.85 6.13
CA ALA A 322 10.38 -14.04 5.92
C ALA A 322 9.00 -13.71 5.30
N MET A 323 8.37 -12.61 5.73
CA MET A 323 7.11 -12.15 5.15
C MET A 323 7.24 -11.68 3.70
N ILE A 324 8.36 -11.06 3.34
CA ILE A 324 8.68 -10.72 1.94
C ILE A 324 8.81 -11.99 1.11
N ASP A 325 9.53 -13.00 1.60
CA ASP A 325 9.70 -14.27 0.90
C ASP A 325 8.36 -15.04 0.77
N ASP A 326 7.48 -14.95 1.77
CA ASP A 326 6.11 -15.45 1.68
C ASP A 326 5.37 -14.82 0.50
N VAL A 327 5.42 -13.49 0.35
CA VAL A 327 4.71 -12.77 -0.72
C VAL A 327 5.33 -13.08 -2.09
N LYS A 328 6.66 -13.13 -2.19
CA LYS A 328 7.36 -13.54 -3.41
C LYS A 328 6.94 -14.93 -3.89
N SER A 329 6.74 -15.86 -2.96
CA SER A 329 6.27 -17.21 -3.27
C SER A 329 4.80 -17.24 -3.77
N MET A 330 4.07 -16.14 -3.64
CA MET A 330 2.71 -15.96 -4.17
C MET A 330 2.68 -15.17 -5.48
N GLN A 331 3.80 -14.57 -5.91
CA GLN A 331 3.88 -13.80 -7.15
C GLN A 331 3.81 -14.73 -8.34
N VAL A 332 2.88 -14.47 -9.26
CA VAL A 332 2.69 -15.25 -10.48
C VAL A 332 3.82 -14.94 -11.46
N LEU A 333 4.56 -15.96 -11.88
CA LEU A 333 5.70 -15.81 -12.77
C LEU A 333 5.63 -16.80 -13.93
N ARG A 334 6.17 -16.40 -15.09
CA ARG A 334 6.49 -17.27 -16.25
C ARG A 334 5.30 -18.09 -16.77
N THR A 335 4.12 -17.48 -16.80
CA THR A 335 2.91 -18.06 -17.38
C THR A 335 2.82 -17.86 -18.90
N GLY A 336 3.60 -16.91 -19.46
CA GLY A 336 3.53 -16.54 -20.87
C GLY A 336 2.34 -15.62 -21.19
N ASN A 337 1.65 -15.12 -20.17
CA ASN A 337 0.56 -14.16 -20.30
C ASN A 337 0.93 -12.88 -19.56
N SER A 338 1.12 -11.79 -20.30
CA SER A 338 1.51 -10.48 -19.72
C SER A 338 0.49 -9.93 -18.71
N SER A 339 -0.77 -10.37 -18.78
CA SER A 339 -1.80 -9.97 -17.81
C SER A 339 -1.63 -10.64 -16.45
N LEU A 340 -0.89 -11.75 -16.38
CA LEU A 340 -0.66 -12.53 -15.17
C LEU A 340 0.79 -12.45 -14.67
N ASP A 341 1.76 -12.36 -15.58
CA ASP A 341 3.17 -12.39 -15.24
C ASP A 341 3.60 -11.15 -14.44
N GLY A 342 4.16 -11.38 -13.25
CA GLY A 342 4.55 -10.36 -12.28
C GLY A 342 3.45 -9.96 -11.30
N SER A 343 2.22 -10.42 -11.53
CA SER A 343 1.08 -10.10 -10.68
C SER A 343 1.14 -10.81 -9.32
N ILE A 344 0.46 -10.24 -8.34
CA ILE A 344 0.31 -10.83 -7.00
C ILE A 344 -1.18 -10.89 -6.67
N PRO A 345 -1.69 -12.05 -6.23
CA PRO A 345 -3.10 -12.18 -5.88
C PRO A 345 -3.41 -11.38 -4.62
N GLY A 346 -4.61 -10.82 -4.50
CA GLY A 346 -5.00 -10.17 -3.26
C GLY A 346 -5.05 -11.14 -2.07
N SER A 347 -5.52 -12.37 -2.33
CA SER A 347 -5.51 -13.48 -1.36
C SER A 347 -4.78 -14.69 -1.90
N TYR A 348 -4.11 -15.41 -1.00
CA TYR A 348 -3.58 -16.74 -1.25
C TYR A 348 -4.25 -17.77 -0.33
N PRO A 349 -4.97 -18.78 -0.86
CA PRO A 349 -5.28 -18.99 -2.27
C PRO A 349 -6.24 -17.93 -2.85
N LEU A 350 -6.38 -17.90 -4.18
CA LEU A 350 -7.15 -16.89 -4.94
C LEU A 350 -8.60 -16.67 -4.45
N TRP A 351 -9.22 -17.68 -3.83
CA TRP A 351 -10.60 -17.60 -3.33
C TRP A 351 -10.72 -17.07 -1.89
N GLY A 352 -9.61 -16.64 -1.26
CA GLY A 352 -9.65 -15.93 0.02
C GLY A 352 -10.57 -14.70 -0.02
N ARG A 353 -11.02 -14.25 1.16
CA ARG A 353 -12.07 -13.22 1.25
C ARG A 353 -11.60 -11.85 0.76
N TYR A 354 -10.31 -11.54 0.91
CA TYR A 354 -9.78 -10.26 0.48
C TYR A 354 -9.49 -10.27 -1.03
N GLN A 355 -10.18 -9.43 -1.80
CA GLN A 355 -10.00 -9.31 -3.25
C GLN A 355 -10.04 -10.66 -3.98
N ARG A 356 -11.07 -11.43 -3.66
CA ARG A 356 -11.29 -12.76 -4.22
C ARG A 356 -11.22 -12.76 -5.75
N TRP A 357 -10.47 -13.70 -6.32
CA TRP A 357 -10.26 -13.89 -7.77
C TRP A 357 -9.59 -12.72 -8.50
N ARG A 358 -8.90 -11.85 -7.75
CA ARG A 358 -8.24 -10.66 -8.30
C ARG A 358 -6.74 -10.66 -8.03
N LEU A 359 -6.01 -10.21 -9.03
CA LEU A 359 -4.59 -9.87 -8.99
C LEU A 359 -4.53 -8.35 -8.93
N VAL A 360 -4.01 -7.78 -7.85
CA VAL A 360 -4.24 -6.37 -7.50
C VAL A 360 -2.96 -5.55 -7.59
N THR A 361 -3.01 -4.37 -8.21
CA THR A 361 -1.80 -3.53 -8.44
C THR A 361 -1.15 -3.09 -7.15
N TRP A 362 -1.93 -2.87 -6.12
CA TRP A 362 -1.37 -2.49 -4.83
C TRP A 362 -0.62 -3.63 -4.13
N ALA A 363 -0.91 -4.91 -4.39
CA ALA A 363 -0.08 -5.99 -3.86
C ALA A 363 1.34 -5.95 -4.45
N ALA A 364 1.45 -5.76 -5.78
CA ALA A 364 2.73 -5.57 -6.47
C ALA A 364 3.47 -4.33 -5.97
N LYS A 365 2.75 -3.21 -5.82
CA LYS A 365 3.26 -1.97 -5.25
C LYS A 365 3.85 -2.17 -3.85
N PHE A 366 3.11 -2.77 -2.93
CA PHE A 366 3.59 -2.94 -1.55
C PHE A 366 4.72 -3.96 -1.44
N LEU A 367 4.81 -4.94 -2.35
CA LEU A 367 6.01 -5.78 -2.45
C LEU A 367 7.22 -4.95 -2.88
N CYS A 368 7.08 -4.09 -3.90
CA CYS A 368 8.16 -3.20 -4.34
C CYS A 368 8.64 -2.32 -3.19
N ASP A 369 7.74 -1.65 -2.48
CA ASP A 369 8.11 -0.79 -1.35
C ASP A 369 8.86 -1.55 -0.24
N ALA A 370 8.39 -2.76 0.11
CA ALA A 370 9.06 -3.59 1.10
C ALA A 370 10.46 -4.01 0.65
N LEU A 371 10.65 -4.29 -0.63
CA LEU A 371 11.96 -4.64 -1.22
C LEU A 371 12.91 -3.43 -1.25
N LEU A 372 12.44 -2.24 -1.60
CA LEU A 372 13.26 -1.01 -1.58
C LEU A 372 13.79 -0.75 -0.16
N VAL A 373 12.90 -0.82 0.85
CA VAL A 373 13.32 -0.62 2.25
C VAL A 373 14.24 -1.75 2.73
N LYS A 374 13.96 -3.00 2.35
CA LYS A 374 14.83 -4.14 2.66
C LYS A 374 16.24 -3.92 2.14
N ASN A 375 16.38 -3.53 0.87
CA ASN A 375 17.67 -3.31 0.24
C ASN A 375 18.49 -2.23 0.96
N ALA A 376 17.85 -1.14 1.38
CA ALA A 376 18.50 -0.09 2.19
C ALA A 376 18.95 -0.61 3.57
N ALA A 377 18.11 -1.40 4.24
CA ALA A 377 18.39 -1.97 5.57
C ALA A 377 19.47 -3.06 5.55
N THR A 378 19.60 -3.83 4.46
CA THR A 378 20.62 -4.89 4.35
C THR A 378 21.94 -4.40 3.76
N SER A 379 21.93 -3.38 2.90
CA SER A 379 23.17 -2.78 2.37
C SER A 379 23.98 -2.05 3.45
N THR A 380 23.34 -1.66 4.55
CA THR A 380 23.97 -1.05 5.72
C THR A 380 24.46 -2.09 6.74
N SER A 381 24.21 -3.38 6.52
CA SER A 381 24.63 -4.49 7.38
C SER A 381 25.82 -5.26 6.78
N PRO A 382 26.96 -5.42 7.47
CA PRO A 382 28.21 -5.99 6.90
C PRO A 382 28.16 -7.48 6.53
N HIS A 383 27.00 -8.14 6.54
CA HIS A 383 26.87 -9.58 6.31
C HIS A 383 25.70 -9.94 5.40
N THR A 384 25.83 -9.76 4.08
CA THR A 384 25.04 -10.53 3.11
C THR A 384 25.88 -10.90 1.88
N LYS A 385 25.99 -12.20 1.58
CA LYS A 385 26.55 -12.72 0.33
C LYS A 385 25.47 -12.67 -0.77
N PRO A 386 25.81 -12.39 -2.04
CA PRO A 386 24.84 -12.35 -3.12
C PRO A 386 24.29 -13.75 -3.45
N ASN A 387 22.96 -13.85 -3.52
CA ASN A 387 22.26 -15.04 -4.03
C ASN A 387 22.39 -15.12 -5.56
N GLU A 388 22.45 -16.34 -6.06
CA GLU A 388 22.70 -16.72 -7.45
C GLU A 388 21.83 -15.97 -8.47
N THR A 389 22.49 -15.49 -9.52
CA THR A 389 21.86 -14.86 -10.70
C THR A 389 21.46 -15.92 -11.73
N LEU A 390 20.40 -15.63 -12.49
CA LEU A 390 19.89 -16.52 -13.53
C LEU A 390 20.94 -16.75 -14.65
N PRO A 391 21.14 -18.00 -15.12
CA PRO A 391 21.88 -18.24 -16.36
C PRO A 391 21.09 -17.68 -17.54
N ARG A 392 21.73 -16.80 -18.32
CA ARG A 392 21.20 -16.27 -19.58
C ARG A 392 20.92 -17.44 -20.53
N LYS A 393 19.67 -17.59 -20.99
CA LYS A 393 19.39 -18.40 -22.18
C LYS A 393 20.09 -17.74 -23.36
N LYS A 394 21.04 -18.46 -23.97
CA LYS A 394 21.49 -18.16 -25.33
C LYS A 394 20.27 -18.28 -26.24
N ILE A 395 19.95 -17.17 -26.91
CA ILE A 395 19.16 -17.19 -28.12
C ILE A 395 20.17 -17.58 -29.20
N GLU A 396 20.03 -18.80 -29.73
CA GLU A 396 20.57 -19.19 -31.04
C GLU A 396 19.44 -19.07 -32.07
#